data_AF-A0A131XW16-F1
#
_entry.id   AF-A0A131XW16-F1
#
_cell.length_a   1.000
_cell.length_b   1.000
_cell.length_c   1.000
_cell.angle_alpha   90.00
_cell.angle_beta   90.00
_cell.angle_gamma   90.00
#
_symmetry.space_group_name_H-M   'P 1'
#
loop_
_entity.id
_entity.type
_entity.pdbx_description
1 polymer ?
#
loop_
_entity_poly.entity_id
_entity_poly.type
_entity_poly.pdbx_seq_one_letter_code
_entity_poly.pdbx_strand_id
1 'polypeptide(L)'
;MDNMDVKATGDNSAELTEVRATEQSKGGIKYDLVLAEPNTTESPIKRPTTPPKSISAEDIQKKLKEAEERRQSLEAQKLNTLNEKMSRLAEVNQKKEGSVQEFQEAARQNYEKKIEAFKENREAHIKSIQDKQREHVTRVEEVRKSLDTNTQEMLASIQKKIENASEAREAQIGALQERLRNHDKHISDVRKQLGDLAEEKREKLQKKLESAQENRAVIYKELQAKLQEKEKHAEEVRQNKVQTTEEKASSG
;
A
#
# COMPACT_ATOMS: atom_id res chain seq x y z
N MET A 1 119.74 -5.26 -83.61
CA MET A 1 120.44 -4.01 -83.25
C MET A 1 119.98 -3.65 -81.85
N ASP A 2 120.74 -3.75 -80.77
CA ASP A 2 122.15 -4.05 -80.58
C ASP A 2 122.39 -4.56 -79.14
N ASN A 3 123.34 -5.51 -79.03
CA ASN A 3 124.28 -5.85 -77.95
C ASN A 3 123.87 -5.67 -76.48
N MET A 4 123.74 -6.75 -75.70
CA MET A 4 124.83 -7.51 -75.03
C MET A 4 125.78 -6.65 -74.20
N ASP A 5 125.73 -6.83 -72.88
CA ASP A 5 126.95 -7.02 -72.11
C ASP A 5 126.68 -7.95 -70.91
N VAL A 6 127.36 -9.09 -70.92
CA VAL A 6 127.41 -10.10 -69.86
C VAL A 6 128.87 -10.33 -69.55
N LYS A 7 129.27 -10.16 -68.28
CA LYS A 7 130.09 -11.10 -67.50
C LYS A 7 130.72 -10.40 -66.31
N ALA A 8 130.59 -11.00 -65.14
CA ALA A 8 131.71 -11.69 -64.52
C ALA A 8 131.23 -12.41 -63.26
N THR A 9 131.06 -13.73 -63.39
CA THR A 9 131.07 -14.69 -62.31
C THR A 9 132.47 -14.77 -61.70
N GLY A 10 132.56 -14.63 -60.38
CA GLY A 10 133.73 -14.98 -59.59
C GLY A 10 133.30 -15.95 -58.49
N ASP A 11 133.33 -17.24 -58.82
CA ASP A 11 133.24 -18.36 -57.89
C ASP A 11 134.68 -18.74 -57.48
N ASN A 12 134.94 -18.84 -56.18
CA ASN A 12 135.95 -19.75 -55.60
C ASN A 12 135.99 -19.60 -54.07
N SER A 13 135.58 -20.64 -53.34
CA SER A 13 136.52 -21.47 -52.56
C SER A 13 135.74 -22.40 -51.62
N ALA A 14 135.58 -23.63 -52.05
CA ALA A 14 135.17 -24.75 -51.20
C ALA A 14 136.35 -25.17 -50.31
N GLU A 15 136.17 -25.10 -48.98
CA GLU A 15 136.76 -25.99 -47.98
C GLU A 15 136.24 -25.61 -46.57
N LEU A 16 135.11 -26.19 -46.12
CA LEU A 16 134.72 -26.17 -44.70
C LEU A 16 133.62 -27.19 -44.34
N THR A 17 133.60 -28.36 -45.00
CA THR A 17 132.67 -29.44 -44.64
C THR A 17 133.31 -30.37 -43.61
N GLU A 18 132.79 -30.37 -42.38
CA GLU A 18 133.27 -31.20 -41.26
C GLU A 18 132.14 -32.09 -40.73
N VAL A 19 132.39 -33.40 -40.61
CA VAL A 19 131.47 -34.34 -39.98
C VAL A 19 131.80 -34.42 -38.49
N ARG A 20 130.87 -34.01 -37.61
CA ARG A 20 131.01 -34.05 -36.15
C ARG A 20 129.99 -35.02 -35.53
N ALA A 21 130.22 -35.40 -34.27
CA ALA A 21 129.29 -36.19 -33.43
C ALA A 21 128.75 -37.49 -34.07
N THR A 22 129.63 -38.28 -34.70
CA THR A 22 129.26 -39.60 -35.24
C THR A 22 129.00 -40.60 -34.10
N GLU A 23 127.78 -41.07 -33.98
CA GLU A 23 127.40 -42.16 -33.08
C GLU A 23 126.93 -43.36 -33.91
N GLN A 24 127.62 -44.49 -33.72
CA GLN A 24 127.33 -45.73 -34.40
C GLN A 24 126.64 -46.70 -33.45
N SER A 25 125.46 -47.17 -33.84
CA SER A 25 124.77 -48.26 -33.16
C SER A 25 124.63 -49.46 -34.10
N LYS A 26 124.30 -50.64 -33.56
CA LYS A 26 124.09 -51.87 -34.35
C LYS A 26 123.06 -51.72 -35.49
N GLY A 27 122.19 -50.71 -35.44
CA GLY A 27 121.16 -50.43 -36.44
C GLY A 27 121.47 -49.29 -37.42
N GLY A 28 122.65 -48.65 -37.34
CA GLY A 28 123.02 -47.57 -38.25
C GLY A 28 123.90 -46.49 -37.60
N ILE A 29 124.33 -45.54 -38.43
CA ILE A 29 125.21 -44.42 -38.07
C ILE A 29 124.38 -43.13 -38.10
N LYS A 30 124.41 -42.35 -37.02
CA LYS A 30 124.02 -40.94 -37.07
C LYS A 30 125.26 -40.07 -36.96
N TYR A 31 125.29 -38.98 -37.71
CA TYR A 31 126.36 -37.99 -37.65
C TYR A 31 125.82 -36.63 -38.04
N ASP A 32 126.44 -35.59 -37.51
CA ASP A 32 126.11 -34.22 -37.87
C ASP A 32 127.07 -33.77 -38.98
N LEU A 33 126.51 -33.44 -40.15
CA LEU A 33 127.27 -32.92 -41.29
C LEU A 33 127.21 -31.38 -41.25
N VAL A 34 128.31 -30.75 -40.85
CA VAL A 34 128.43 -29.29 -40.82
C VAL A 34 129.06 -28.84 -42.13
N LEU A 35 128.26 -28.25 -43.03
CA LEU A 35 128.71 -27.80 -44.36
C LEU A 35 129.49 -26.47 -44.31
N ALA A 36 129.27 -25.68 -43.25
CA ALA A 36 130.02 -24.46 -42.92
C ALA A 36 129.77 -24.14 -41.44
N GLU A 37 130.76 -23.57 -40.74
CA GLU A 37 130.52 -23.07 -39.38
C GLU A 37 129.50 -21.92 -39.43
N PRO A 38 128.55 -21.85 -38.46
CA PRO A 38 127.55 -20.80 -38.46
C PRO A 38 128.25 -19.43 -38.40
N ASN A 39 127.96 -18.56 -39.37
CA ASN A 39 128.52 -17.20 -39.48
C ASN A 39 128.11 -16.24 -38.34
N THR A 40 127.56 -16.78 -37.25
CA THR A 40 127.05 -16.09 -36.09
C THR A 40 127.61 -16.74 -34.83
N THR A 41 128.55 -16.07 -34.16
CA THR A 41 129.07 -16.43 -32.84
C THR A 41 128.10 -16.09 -31.69
N GLU A 42 126.90 -15.59 -31.99
CA GLU A 42 125.87 -15.25 -31.01
C GLU A 42 124.85 -16.36 -30.84
N SER A 43 124.62 -16.75 -29.58
CA SER A 43 123.53 -17.65 -29.18
C SER A 43 122.17 -17.08 -29.61
N PRO A 44 121.13 -17.91 -29.87
CA PRO A 44 119.81 -17.42 -30.28
C PRO A 44 119.31 -16.33 -29.32
N ILE A 45 118.94 -15.16 -29.85
CA ILE A 45 118.38 -14.06 -29.06
C ILE A 45 117.18 -14.59 -28.27
N LYS A 46 117.34 -14.75 -26.95
CA LYS A 46 116.25 -15.10 -26.06
C LYS A 46 115.26 -13.95 -26.09
N ARG A 47 114.06 -14.17 -26.65
CA ARG A 47 112.95 -13.23 -26.51
C ARG A 47 112.81 -12.86 -25.02
N PRO A 48 112.66 -11.57 -24.67
CA PRO A 48 112.43 -11.18 -23.29
C PRO A 48 111.27 -11.99 -22.77
N THR A 49 111.53 -12.81 -21.76
CA THR A 49 110.52 -13.64 -21.13
C THR A 49 109.53 -12.68 -20.49
N THR A 50 108.35 -12.52 -21.10
CA THR A 50 107.21 -12.00 -20.34
C THR A 50 107.13 -12.84 -19.07
N PRO A 51 107.04 -12.22 -17.87
CA PRO A 51 106.98 -13.00 -16.64
C PRO A 51 105.90 -14.07 -16.81
N PRO A 52 106.19 -15.35 -16.50
CA PRO A 52 105.19 -16.39 -16.57
C PRO A 52 104.04 -15.93 -15.68
N LYS A 53 102.88 -15.62 -16.26
CA LYS A 53 101.67 -15.46 -15.45
C LYS A 53 101.42 -16.84 -14.86
N SER A 54 101.87 -17.06 -13.63
CA SER A 54 101.53 -18.23 -12.84
C SER A 54 100.04 -18.13 -12.56
N ILE A 55 99.23 -18.72 -13.44
CA ILE A 55 97.79 -18.72 -13.29
C ILE A 55 97.51 -19.57 -12.04
N SER A 56 97.09 -18.93 -10.95
CA SER A 56 96.73 -19.62 -9.71
C SER A 56 95.54 -20.54 -9.98
N ALA A 57 95.43 -21.64 -9.24
CA ALA A 57 94.25 -22.50 -9.30
C ALA A 57 92.95 -21.70 -9.04
N GLU A 58 93.02 -20.68 -8.17
CA GLU A 58 91.91 -19.76 -7.91
C GLU A 58 91.57 -18.89 -9.14
N ASP A 59 92.56 -18.42 -9.91
CA ASP A 59 92.32 -17.64 -11.13
C ASP A 59 91.68 -18.48 -12.25
N ILE A 60 92.02 -19.76 -12.34
CA ILE A 60 91.41 -20.70 -13.29
C ILE A 60 89.95 -20.95 -12.89
N GLN A 61 89.70 -21.25 -11.61
CA GLN A 61 88.36 -21.46 -11.09
C GLN A 61 87.48 -20.22 -11.25
N LYS A 62 88.02 -19.04 -10.97
CA LYS A 62 87.32 -17.77 -11.17
C LYS A 62 86.91 -17.57 -12.63
N LYS A 63 87.80 -17.84 -13.59
CA LYS A 63 87.47 -17.74 -15.02
C LYS A 63 86.40 -18.75 -15.47
N LEU A 64 86.43 -19.98 -14.94
CA LEU A 64 85.40 -20.97 -15.21
C LEU A 64 84.05 -20.56 -14.64
N LYS A 65 84.04 -20.05 -13.39
CA LYS A 65 82.84 -19.53 -12.74
C LYS A 65 82.26 -18.33 -13.49
N GLU A 66 83.08 -17.37 -13.90
CA GLU A 66 82.64 -16.23 -14.72
C GLU A 66 82.08 -16.67 -16.09
N ALA A 67 82.64 -17.72 -16.70
CA ALA A 67 82.10 -18.29 -17.93
C ALA A 67 80.75 -18.97 -17.72
N GLU A 68 80.58 -19.68 -16.60
CA GLU A 68 79.31 -20.28 -16.22
C GLU A 68 78.25 -19.23 -15.86
N GLU A 69 78.59 -18.20 -15.09
CA GLU A 69 77.70 -17.08 -14.79
C GLU A 69 77.26 -16.34 -16.06
N ARG A 70 78.16 -16.14 -17.04
CA ARG A 70 77.79 -15.61 -18.37
C ARG A 70 76.81 -16.52 -19.11
N ARG A 71 77.01 -17.85 -19.07
CA ARG A 71 76.09 -18.82 -19.68
C ARG A 71 74.71 -18.74 -19.02
N GLN A 72 74.67 -18.76 -17.69
CA GLN A 72 73.43 -18.69 -16.91
C GLN A 72 72.71 -17.35 -17.11
N SER A 73 73.44 -16.23 -17.18
CA SER A 73 72.87 -14.91 -17.46
C SER A 73 72.22 -14.85 -18.84
N LEU A 74 72.86 -15.38 -19.88
CA LEU A 74 72.28 -15.45 -21.23
C LEU A 74 71.04 -16.35 -21.28
N GLU A 75 71.05 -17.47 -20.56
CA GLU A 75 69.91 -18.37 -20.46
C GLU A 75 68.74 -17.71 -19.71
N ALA A 76 69.00 -17.07 -18.58
CA ALA A 76 68.02 -16.31 -17.82
C ALA A 76 67.42 -15.15 -18.64
N GLN A 77 68.25 -14.43 -19.42
CA GLN A 77 67.76 -13.38 -20.32
C GLN A 77 66.83 -13.94 -21.40
N LYS A 78 67.18 -15.09 -22.00
CA LYS A 78 66.31 -15.78 -22.96
C LYS A 78 64.99 -16.18 -22.31
N LEU A 79 65.04 -16.76 -21.11
CA LEU A 79 63.84 -17.17 -20.37
C LEU A 79 62.94 -15.97 -20.04
N ASN A 80 63.53 -14.86 -19.58
CA ASN A 80 62.81 -13.62 -19.30
C ASN A 80 62.12 -13.06 -20.55
N THR A 81 62.82 -12.99 -21.69
CA THR A 81 62.20 -12.53 -22.95
C THR A 81 61.08 -13.45 -23.42
N LEU A 82 61.19 -14.76 -23.18
CA LEU A 82 60.11 -15.70 -23.48
C LEU A 82 58.90 -15.47 -22.55
N ASN A 83 59.15 -15.31 -21.25
CA ASN A 83 58.12 -15.06 -20.26
C ASN A 83 57.39 -13.73 -20.50
N GLU A 84 58.12 -12.67 -20.87
CA GLU A 84 57.53 -11.38 -21.27
C GLU A 84 56.60 -11.53 -22.49
N LYS A 85 56.99 -12.30 -23.50
CA LYS A 85 56.12 -12.59 -24.67
C LYS A 85 54.87 -13.36 -24.28
N MET A 86 55.00 -14.36 -23.40
CA MET A 86 53.86 -15.14 -22.90
C MET A 86 52.91 -14.27 -22.06
N SER A 87 53.46 -13.41 -21.20
CA SER A 87 52.68 -12.47 -20.39
C SER A 87 51.89 -11.48 -21.26
N ARG A 88 52.53 -10.90 -22.29
CA ARG A 88 51.83 -10.02 -23.26
C ARG A 88 50.73 -10.74 -24.04
N LEU A 89 50.98 -11.98 -24.47
CA LEU A 89 49.95 -12.80 -25.13
C LEU A 89 48.75 -13.06 -24.21
N ALA A 90 49.00 -13.38 -22.93
CA ALA A 90 47.95 -13.56 -21.95
C ALA A 90 47.15 -12.27 -21.73
N GLU A 91 47.81 -11.12 -21.59
CA GLU A 91 47.15 -9.81 -21.41
C GLU A 91 46.30 -9.43 -22.63
N VAL A 92 46.80 -9.64 -23.85
CA VAL A 92 46.05 -9.38 -25.09
C VAL A 92 44.83 -10.29 -25.19
N ASN A 93 44.97 -11.57 -24.87
CA ASN A 93 43.84 -12.50 -24.86
C ASN A 93 42.81 -12.11 -23.80
N GLN A 94 43.24 -11.76 -22.59
CA GLN A 94 42.34 -11.29 -21.53
C GLN A 94 41.60 -10.01 -21.93
N LYS A 95 42.28 -9.03 -22.55
CA LYS A 95 41.65 -7.80 -23.06
C LYS A 95 40.63 -8.09 -24.15
N LYS A 96 40.95 -9.02 -25.05
CA LYS A 96 40.02 -9.46 -26.11
C LYS A 96 38.78 -10.11 -25.51
N GLU A 97 38.95 -11.03 -24.56
CA GLU A 97 37.84 -11.69 -23.86
C GLU A 97 36.99 -10.68 -23.08
N GLY A 98 37.62 -9.77 -22.36
CA GLY A 98 36.93 -8.68 -21.64
C GLY A 98 36.12 -7.79 -22.57
N SER A 99 36.68 -7.37 -23.71
CA SER A 99 35.96 -6.55 -24.70
C SER A 99 34.76 -7.29 -25.30
N VAL A 100 34.89 -8.61 -25.52
CA VAL A 100 33.78 -9.44 -26.03
C VAL A 100 32.68 -9.57 -24.97
N GLN A 101 33.05 -9.78 -23.70
CA GLN A 101 32.10 -9.85 -22.59
C GLN A 101 31.36 -8.52 -22.41
N GLU A 102 32.07 -7.39 -22.37
CA GLU A 102 31.47 -6.06 -22.27
C GLU A 102 30.49 -5.78 -23.41
N PHE A 103 30.84 -6.16 -24.65
CA PHE A 103 29.95 -6.02 -25.79
C PHE A 103 28.69 -6.89 -25.64
N GLN A 104 28.83 -8.15 -25.22
CA GLN A 104 27.70 -9.05 -25.00
C GLN A 104 26.78 -8.56 -23.88
N GLU A 105 27.35 -8.07 -22.77
CA GLU A 105 26.60 -7.51 -21.66
C GLU A 105 25.88 -6.23 -22.06
N ALA A 106 26.54 -5.31 -22.77
CA ALA A 106 25.93 -4.09 -23.26
C ALA A 106 24.78 -4.38 -24.25
N ALA A 107 24.95 -5.35 -25.15
CA ALA A 107 23.90 -5.78 -26.06
C ALA A 107 22.70 -6.36 -25.31
N ARG A 108 22.95 -7.22 -24.32
CA ARG A 108 21.90 -7.80 -23.46
C ARG A 108 21.16 -6.72 -22.69
N GLN A 109 21.87 -5.82 -22.01
CA GLN A 109 21.26 -4.73 -21.23
C GLN A 109 20.43 -3.80 -22.10
N ASN A 110 20.90 -3.46 -23.31
CA ASN A 110 20.13 -2.63 -24.24
C ASN A 110 18.86 -3.33 -24.72
N TYR A 111 18.93 -4.63 -25.00
CA TYR A 111 17.75 -5.41 -25.35
C TYR A 111 16.75 -5.47 -24.19
N GLU A 112 17.23 -5.75 -22.98
CA GLU A 112 16.41 -5.84 -21.77
C GLU A 112 15.72 -4.51 -21.45
N LYS A 113 16.46 -3.37 -21.52
CA LYS A 113 15.88 -2.03 -21.41
C LYS A 113 14.79 -1.77 -22.44
N LYS A 114 14.99 -2.21 -23.69
CA LYS A 114 13.99 -2.05 -24.75
C LYS A 114 12.73 -2.86 -24.45
N ILE A 115 12.88 -4.11 -24.01
CA ILE A 115 11.75 -4.96 -23.62
C ILE A 115 10.98 -4.34 -22.44
N GLU A 116 11.68 -3.88 -21.41
CA GLU A 116 11.02 -3.27 -20.25
C GLU A 116 10.29 -1.98 -20.66
N ALA A 117 10.90 -1.12 -21.47
CA ALA A 117 10.23 0.09 -21.97
C ALA A 117 8.96 -0.24 -22.80
N PHE A 118 8.98 -1.29 -23.62
CA PHE A 118 7.77 -1.74 -24.34
C PHE A 118 6.70 -2.26 -23.39
N LYS A 119 7.11 -3.02 -22.37
CA LYS A 119 6.20 -3.56 -21.36
C LYS A 119 5.57 -2.45 -20.53
N GLU A 120 6.36 -1.51 -20.01
CA GLU A 120 5.89 -0.34 -19.27
C GLU A 120 4.94 0.52 -20.11
N ASN A 121 5.27 0.80 -21.37
CA ASN A 121 4.38 1.56 -22.27
C ASN A 121 3.06 0.84 -22.51
N ARG A 122 3.09 -0.48 -22.71
CA ARG A 122 1.88 -1.30 -22.88
C ARG A 122 1.04 -1.30 -21.61
N GLU A 123 1.66 -1.48 -20.45
CA GLU A 123 0.98 -1.47 -19.15
C GLU A 123 0.38 -0.09 -18.83
N ALA A 124 1.11 1.00 -19.10
CA ALA A 124 0.62 2.36 -18.93
C ALA A 124 -0.60 2.65 -19.83
N HIS A 125 -0.57 2.19 -21.08
CA HIS A 125 -1.71 2.31 -21.99
C HIS A 125 -2.93 1.54 -21.50
N ILE A 126 -2.75 0.28 -21.09
CA ILE A 126 -3.82 -0.55 -20.53
C ILE A 126 -4.39 0.11 -19.26
N LYS A 127 -3.52 0.57 -18.36
CA LYS A 127 -3.91 1.24 -17.12
C LYS A 127 -4.72 2.50 -17.41
N SER A 128 -4.32 3.32 -18.38
CA SER A 128 -5.07 4.51 -18.79
C SER A 128 -6.48 4.18 -19.28
N ILE A 129 -6.65 3.11 -20.07
CA ILE A 129 -7.98 2.65 -20.51
C ILE A 129 -8.81 2.19 -19.30
N GLN A 130 -8.22 1.39 -18.41
CA GLN A 130 -8.90 0.93 -17.20
C GLN A 130 -9.31 2.07 -16.28
N ASP A 131 -8.46 3.09 -16.11
CA ASP A 131 -8.75 4.28 -15.31
C ASP A 131 -9.93 5.06 -15.90
N LYS A 132 -9.94 5.30 -17.22
CA LYS A 132 -11.07 5.95 -17.92
C LYS A 132 -12.36 5.16 -17.77
N GLN A 133 -12.30 3.83 -17.85
CA GLN A 133 -13.46 2.96 -17.66
C GLN A 133 -13.97 3.01 -16.22
N ARG A 134 -13.07 2.95 -15.22
CA ARG A 134 -13.41 3.09 -13.80
C ARG A 134 -14.10 4.42 -13.54
N GLU A 135 -13.53 5.52 -14.03
CA GLU A 135 -14.10 6.86 -13.87
C GLU A 135 -15.50 6.97 -14.50
N HIS A 136 -15.70 6.39 -15.68
CA HIS A 136 -17.02 6.36 -16.32
C HIS A 136 -18.04 5.60 -15.47
N VAL A 137 -17.67 4.44 -14.92
CA VAL A 137 -18.55 3.66 -14.03
C VAL A 137 -18.91 4.48 -12.78
N THR A 138 -17.92 5.11 -12.14
CA THR A 138 -18.15 5.98 -10.98
C THR A 138 -19.09 7.14 -11.31
N ARG A 139 -18.90 7.83 -12.44
CA ARG A 139 -19.81 8.91 -12.88
C ARG A 139 -21.25 8.43 -13.10
N VAL A 140 -21.42 7.24 -13.70
CA VAL A 140 -22.75 6.66 -13.89
C VAL A 140 -23.41 6.34 -12.54
N GLU A 141 -22.65 5.80 -11.58
CA GLU A 141 -23.15 5.53 -10.24
C GLU A 141 -23.54 6.80 -9.47
N GLU A 142 -22.73 7.86 -9.58
CA GLU A 142 -23.03 9.17 -9.00
C GLU A 142 -24.33 9.75 -9.56
N VAL A 143 -24.50 9.74 -10.89
CA VAL A 143 -25.72 10.20 -11.54
C VAL A 143 -26.92 9.39 -11.07
N ARG A 144 -26.80 8.05 -11.03
CA ARG A 144 -27.88 7.17 -10.54
C ARG A 144 -28.26 7.50 -9.09
N LYS A 145 -27.29 7.61 -8.19
CA LYS A 145 -27.54 7.95 -6.78
C LYS A 145 -28.20 9.32 -6.66
N SER A 146 -27.73 10.32 -7.40
CA SER A 146 -28.32 11.67 -7.38
C SER A 146 -29.79 11.67 -7.84
N LEU A 147 -30.13 10.87 -8.85
CA LEU A 147 -31.49 10.74 -9.36
C LEU A 147 -32.40 10.03 -8.36
N ASP A 148 -31.91 8.97 -7.73
CA ASP A 148 -32.61 8.23 -6.69
C ASP A 148 -32.89 9.14 -5.47
N THR A 149 -31.90 9.90 -5.01
CA THR A 149 -32.06 10.87 -3.91
C THR A 149 -33.07 11.95 -4.25
N ASN A 150 -32.98 12.57 -5.44
CA ASN A 150 -33.93 13.60 -5.86
C ASN A 150 -35.37 13.05 -5.94
N THR A 151 -35.53 11.82 -6.43
CA THR A 151 -36.83 11.15 -6.50
C THR A 151 -37.39 10.86 -5.10
N GLN A 152 -36.55 10.39 -4.17
CA GLN A 152 -36.94 10.18 -2.77
C GLN A 152 -37.36 11.49 -2.09
N GLU A 153 -36.61 12.57 -2.28
CA GLU A 153 -36.94 13.89 -1.76
C GLU A 153 -38.27 14.41 -2.33
N MET A 154 -38.50 14.23 -3.63
CA MET A 154 -39.77 14.59 -4.28
C MET A 154 -40.94 13.80 -3.70
N LEU A 155 -40.80 12.47 -3.55
CA LEU A 155 -41.83 11.62 -2.96
C LEU A 155 -42.11 12.01 -1.51
N ALA A 156 -41.08 12.27 -0.70
CA ALA A 156 -41.23 12.73 0.68
C ALA A 156 -41.95 14.08 0.74
N SER A 157 -41.65 15.01 -0.17
CA SER A 157 -42.34 16.30 -0.25
C SER A 157 -43.81 16.13 -0.61
N ILE A 158 -44.14 15.25 -1.55
CA ILE A 158 -45.54 14.96 -1.94
C ILE A 158 -46.28 14.32 -0.77
N GLN A 159 -45.67 13.32 -0.12
CA GLN A 159 -46.27 12.64 1.03
C GLN A 159 -46.58 13.62 2.16
N LYS A 160 -45.63 14.50 2.49
CA LYS A 160 -45.82 15.55 3.51
C LYS A 160 -46.96 16.51 3.15
N LYS A 161 -47.12 16.86 1.87
CA LYS A 161 -48.24 17.71 1.42
C LYS A 161 -49.58 17.00 1.59
N ILE A 162 -49.65 15.71 1.30
CA ILE A 162 -50.87 14.90 1.47
C ILE A 162 -51.22 14.80 2.96
N GLU A 163 -50.23 14.50 3.81
CA GLU A 163 -50.38 14.41 5.26
C GLU A 163 -50.92 15.72 5.86
N ASN A 164 -50.25 16.84 5.57
CA ASN A 164 -50.69 18.17 6.01
C ASN A 164 -52.12 18.49 5.54
N ALA A 165 -52.47 18.13 4.30
CA ALA A 165 -53.82 18.36 3.78
C ALA A 165 -54.87 17.47 4.47
N SER A 166 -54.51 16.21 4.78
CA SER A 166 -55.39 15.31 5.55
C SER A 166 -55.60 15.81 6.97
N GLU A 167 -54.55 16.22 7.67
CA GLU A 167 -54.63 16.77 9.03
C GLU A 167 -55.50 18.04 9.05
N ALA A 168 -55.30 18.94 8.08
CA ALA A 168 -56.11 20.15 7.97
C ALA A 168 -57.60 19.82 7.73
N ARG A 169 -57.89 18.83 6.88
CA ARG A 169 -59.26 18.37 6.62
C ARG A 169 -59.88 17.74 7.87
N GLU A 170 -59.14 16.88 8.57
CA GLU A 170 -59.60 16.25 9.80
C GLU A 170 -59.86 17.27 10.91
N ALA A 171 -58.97 18.25 11.07
CA ALA A 171 -59.16 19.34 12.02
C ALA A 171 -60.42 20.16 11.71
N GLN A 172 -60.67 20.48 10.43
CA GLN A 172 -61.89 21.19 10.03
C GLN A 172 -63.17 20.39 10.30
N ILE A 173 -63.16 19.09 9.98
CA ILE A 173 -64.30 18.19 10.24
C ILE A 173 -64.52 18.06 11.76
N GLY A 174 -63.45 17.89 12.54
CA GLY A 174 -63.51 17.81 14.00
C GLY A 174 -64.11 19.08 14.62
N ALA A 175 -63.69 20.26 14.17
CA ALA A 175 -64.24 21.53 14.65
C ALA A 175 -65.74 21.69 14.33
N LEU A 176 -66.20 21.22 13.16
CA LEU A 176 -67.62 21.20 12.81
C LEU A 176 -68.41 20.23 13.70
N GLN A 177 -67.89 19.02 13.90
CA GLN A 177 -68.50 18.01 14.77
C GLN A 177 -68.60 18.48 16.22
N GLU A 178 -67.58 19.16 16.73
CA GLU A 178 -67.57 19.74 18.08
C GLU A 178 -68.64 20.84 18.21
N ARG A 179 -68.76 21.72 17.21
CA ARG A 179 -69.80 22.76 17.20
C ARG A 179 -71.21 22.15 17.21
N LEU A 180 -71.44 21.10 16.43
CA LEU A 180 -72.71 20.37 16.42
C LEU A 180 -72.98 19.73 17.79
N ARG A 181 -71.99 19.06 18.38
CA ARG A 181 -72.11 18.46 19.71
C ARG A 181 -72.45 19.49 20.80
N ASN A 182 -71.84 20.68 20.73
CA ASN A 182 -72.14 21.79 21.63
C ASN A 182 -73.58 22.31 21.45
N HIS A 183 -74.06 22.39 20.21
CA HIS A 183 -75.44 22.79 19.93
C HIS A 183 -76.45 21.75 20.41
N ASP A 184 -76.19 20.46 20.18
CA ASP A 184 -77.05 19.38 20.69
C ASP A 184 -77.11 19.35 22.21
N LYS A 185 -75.98 19.60 22.88
CA LYS A 185 -75.92 19.75 24.33
C LYS A 185 -76.80 20.92 24.79
N HIS A 186 -76.68 22.08 24.14
CA HIS A 186 -77.51 23.24 24.46
C HIS A 186 -79.00 22.96 24.27
N ILE A 187 -79.40 22.30 23.17
CA ILE A 187 -80.79 21.89 22.95
C ILE A 187 -81.26 20.96 24.07
N SER A 188 -80.45 19.99 24.48
CA SER A 188 -80.76 19.09 25.58
C SER A 188 -80.96 19.85 26.89
N ASP A 189 -80.09 20.82 27.20
CA ASP A 189 -80.19 21.65 28.39
C ASP A 189 -81.47 22.51 28.38
N VAL A 190 -81.81 23.12 27.25
CA VAL A 190 -83.06 23.91 27.08
C VAL A 190 -84.29 23.02 27.23
N ARG A 191 -84.30 21.82 26.61
CA ARG A 191 -85.40 20.85 26.76
C ARG A 191 -85.59 20.43 28.20
N LYS A 192 -84.49 20.18 28.92
CA LYS A 192 -84.51 19.86 30.35
C LYS A 192 -85.11 21.01 31.16
N GLN A 193 -84.64 22.25 30.95
CA GLN A 193 -85.17 23.43 31.64
C GLN A 193 -86.67 23.63 31.39
N LEU A 194 -87.15 23.43 30.16
CA LEU A 194 -88.57 23.49 29.84
C LEU A 194 -89.37 22.38 30.53
N GLY A 195 -88.82 21.17 30.61
CA GLY A 195 -89.41 20.04 31.34
C GLY A 195 -89.51 20.32 32.84
N ASP A 196 -88.42 20.78 33.46
CA ASP A 196 -88.36 21.13 34.88
C ASP A 196 -89.38 22.25 35.21
N LEU A 197 -89.51 23.26 34.33
CA LEU A 197 -90.51 24.32 34.48
C LEU A 197 -91.96 23.78 34.35
N ALA A 198 -92.20 22.86 33.43
CA ALA A 198 -93.52 22.24 33.26
C ALA A 198 -93.93 21.44 34.51
N GLU A 199 -93.01 20.65 35.07
CA GLU A 199 -93.22 19.93 36.33
C GLU A 199 -93.44 20.89 37.51
N GLU A 200 -92.67 21.98 37.61
CA GLU A 200 -92.88 23.00 38.65
C GLU A 200 -94.29 23.63 38.56
N LYS A 201 -94.77 23.94 37.34
CA LYS A 201 -96.13 24.47 37.13
C LYS A 201 -97.19 23.43 37.46
N ARG A 202 -96.97 22.16 37.11
CA ARG A 202 -97.86 21.05 37.43
C ARG A 202 -97.98 20.85 38.94
N GLU A 203 -96.86 20.84 39.65
CA GLU A 203 -96.82 20.72 41.11
C GLU A 203 -97.55 21.89 41.79
N LYS A 204 -97.34 23.13 41.31
CA LYS A 204 -98.06 24.32 41.80
C LYS A 204 -99.57 24.21 41.59
N LEU A 205 -100.02 23.70 40.44
CA LEU A 205 -101.44 23.47 40.17
C LEU A 205 -102.01 22.37 41.06
N GLN A 206 -101.28 21.27 41.23
CA GLN A 206 -101.68 20.16 42.09
C GLN A 206 -101.83 20.61 43.55
N LYS A 207 -100.84 21.32 44.11
CA LYS A 207 -100.91 21.88 45.47
C LYS A 207 -102.14 22.78 45.65
N LYS A 208 -102.46 23.62 44.66
CA LYS A 208 -103.67 24.47 44.69
C LYS A 208 -104.95 23.65 44.70
N LEU A 209 -105.02 22.57 43.93
CA LEU A 209 -106.17 21.66 43.91
C LEU A 209 -106.34 20.94 45.25
N GLU A 210 -105.24 20.43 45.82
CA GLU A 210 -105.22 19.78 47.13
C GLU A 210 -105.69 20.74 48.23
N SER A 211 -105.14 21.95 48.31
CA SER A 211 -105.60 22.95 49.28
C SER A 211 -107.07 23.34 49.09
N ALA A 212 -107.56 23.44 47.84
CA ALA A 212 -108.97 23.72 47.58
C ALA A 212 -109.87 22.55 48.01
N GLN A 213 -109.43 21.30 47.83
CA GLN A 213 -110.12 20.10 48.28
C GLN A 213 -110.15 20.00 49.81
N GLU A 214 -109.03 20.26 50.48
CA GLU A 214 -108.93 20.31 51.94
C GLU A 214 -109.86 21.37 52.52
N ASN A 215 -109.81 22.61 51.99
CA ASN A 215 -110.71 23.69 52.41
C ASN A 215 -112.19 23.30 52.22
N ARG A 216 -112.53 22.68 51.09
CA ARG A 216 -113.90 22.19 50.84
C ARG A 216 -114.30 21.08 51.82
N ALA A 217 -113.39 20.17 52.16
CA ALA A 217 -113.63 19.12 53.13
C ALA A 217 -113.85 19.66 54.55
N VAL A 218 -113.08 20.68 54.95
CA VAL A 218 -113.29 21.41 56.21
C VAL A 218 -114.68 22.04 56.26
N ILE A 219 -115.07 22.77 55.21
CA ILE A 219 -116.41 23.39 55.12
C ILE A 219 -117.52 22.33 55.22
N TYR A 220 -117.39 21.20 54.52
CA TYR A 220 -118.36 20.11 54.63
C TYR A 220 -118.42 19.50 56.02
N LYS A 221 -117.27 19.31 56.67
CA LYS A 221 -117.20 18.77 58.04
C LYS A 221 -117.84 19.73 59.05
N GLU A 222 -117.58 21.03 58.92
CA GLU A 222 -118.24 22.05 59.74
C GLU A 222 -119.75 22.09 59.51
N LEU A 223 -120.21 21.95 58.26
CA LEU A 223 -121.63 21.88 57.93
C LEU A 223 -122.28 20.62 58.52
N GLN A 224 -121.63 19.46 58.42
CA GLN A 224 -122.09 18.22 59.05
C GLN A 224 -122.15 18.34 60.57
N ALA A 225 -121.14 18.93 61.22
CA ALA A 225 -121.14 19.16 62.66
C ALA A 225 -122.31 20.06 63.10
N LYS A 226 -122.57 21.15 62.38
CA LYS A 226 -123.75 22.01 62.63
C LYS A 226 -125.08 21.27 62.45
N LEU A 227 -125.16 20.35 61.48
CA LEU A 227 -126.35 19.50 61.31
C LEU A 227 -126.51 18.52 62.48
N GLN A 228 -125.43 17.87 62.92
CA GLN A 228 -125.44 16.98 64.08
C GLN A 228 -125.78 17.71 65.39
N GLU A 229 -125.30 18.94 65.60
CA GLU A 229 -125.70 19.76 66.75
C GLU A 229 -127.20 20.07 66.75
N LYS A 230 -127.76 20.41 65.58
CA LYS A 230 -129.21 20.60 65.43
C LYS A 230 -129.99 19.33 65.72
N GLU A 231 -129.47 18.17 65.31
CA GLU A 231 -130.08 16.87 65.57
C GLU A 231 -130.02 16.52 67.07
N LYS A 232 -128.86 16.68 67.72
CA LYS A 232 -128.71 16.52 69.17
C LYS A 232 -129.62 17.44 69.95
N HIS A 233 -129.72 18.72 69.55
CA HIS A 233 -130.63 19.66 70.20
C HIS A 233 -132.10 19.24 70.03
N ALA A 234 -132.47 18.75 68.85
CA ALA A 234 -133.81 18.21 68.63
C ALA A 234 -134.07 16.96 69.50
N GLU A 235 -133.08 16.09 69.72
CA GLU A 235 -133.15 14.96 70.64
C GLU A 235 -133.24 15.40 72.10
N GLU A 236 -132.43 16.36 72.55
CA GLU A 236 -132.52 16.95 73.89
C GLU A 236 -133.90 17.55 74.15
N VAL A 237 -134.46 18.28 73.18
CA VAL A 237 -135.83 18.81 73.29
C VAL A 237 -136.86 17.68 73.39
N ARG A 238 -136.68 16.56 72.67
CA ARG A 238 -137.53 15.36 72.80
C ARG A 238 -137.35 14.69 74.16
N GLN A 239 -136.14 14.55 74.67
CA GLN A 239 -135.86 13.98 75.99
C GLN A 239 -136.43 14.86 77.11
N ASN A 240 -136.26 16.19 77.04
CA ASN A 240 -136.86 17.14 77.97
C ASN A 240 -138.39 17.07 77.93
N LYS A 241 -138.99 16.86 76.74
CA LYS A 241 -140.43 16.61 76.58
C LYS A 241 -140.86 15.31 77.25
N VAL A 242 -140.10 14.22 77.10
CA VAL A 242 -140.36 12.92 77.73
C VAL A 242 -140.21 13.01 79.25
N GLN A 243 -139.13 13.63 79.76
CA GLN A 243 -138.90 13.86 81.18
C GLN A 243 -139.98 14.74 81.82
N THR A 244 -140.45 15.81 81.16
CA THR A 244 -141.60 16.59 81.66
C THR A 244 -142.92 15.82 81.61
N THR A 245 -143.09 14.85 80.72
CA THR A 245 -144.25 13.94 80.74
C THR A 245 -144.12 12.84 81.79
N GLU A 246 -142.91 12.35 82.09
CA GLU A 246 -142.65 11.34 83.12
C GLU A 246 -142.67 11.95 84.53
N GLU A 247 -142.15 13.16 84.74
CA GLU A 247 -142.32 13.92 85.99
C GLU A 247 -143.80 14.24 86.24
N LYS A 248 -144.58 14.55 85.19
CA LYS A 248 -146.04 14.71 85.29
C LYS A 248 -146.80 13.39 85.49
N ALA A 249 -146.21 12.24 85.15
CA ALA A 249 -146.78 10.91 85.39
C ALA A 249 -146.34 10.30 86.73
N SER A 250 -145.32 10.86 87.40
CA SER A 250 -144.85 10.43 88.72
C SER A 250 -145.32 11.34 89.87
N SER A 251 -146.03 12.44 89.57
CA SER A 251 -146.62 13.36 90.56
C SER A 251 -148.16 13.38 90.55
N GLY A 252 -148.79 12.28 90.12
CA GLY A 252 -150.22 12.00 90.23
C GLY A 252 -150.44 10.51 90.39
#